data_AF-A0A4R1AUS9-F1
#
_entry.id   AF-A0A4R1AUS9-F1
#
_cell.length_a   1.000
_cell.length_b   1.000
_cell.length_c   1.000
_cell.angle_alpha   90.00
_cell.angle_beta   90.00
_cell.angle_gamma   90.00
#
_symmetry.space_group_name_H-M   'P 1'
#
loop_
_entity.id
_entity.type
_entity.pdbx_description
1 polymer ?
#
loop_
_entity_poly.entity_id
_entity_poly.type
_entity_poly.pdbx_seq_one_letter_code
_entity_poly.pdbx_strand_id
1 'polypeptide(L)'
;MIKIVEGDILQATESIIGHQVNCQGVMGAGLAKQIRVMYPIVFNGYKNYCNNRHPYDLLGEVQLIQVSNEKYIANIFAQLNYGRKKLIYTDYESLSKGMNYLKDLARKYDKSITLPYGIGCGLAGGDWNVVHKLIQEVFEDYEVTLYKFK
;
A
#
# COMPACT_ATOMS: atom_id res chain seq x y z
N MET A 1 12.00 -11.07 6.55
CA MET A 1 11.23 -12.31 6.88
C MET A 1 9.74 -12.04 6.64
N ILE A 2 9.04 -12.89 5.89
CA ILE A 2 7.61 -12.71 5.60
C ILE A 2 6.79 -13.60 6.53
N LYS A 3 5.85 -13.00 7.27
CA LYS A 3 4.82 -13.72 8.04
C LYS A 3 3.49 -13.61 7.32
N ILE A 4 2.74 -14.70 7.17
CA ILE A 4 1.38 -14.66 6.62
C ILE A 4 0.41 -14.99 7.74
N VAL A 5 -0.61 -14.14 7.92
CA VAL A 5 -1.67 -14.35 8.92
C VAL A 5 -3.04 -14.22 8.27
N GLU A 6 -4.02 -14.91 8.82
CA GLU A 6 -5.42 -14.78 8.40
C GLU A 6 -6.11 -13.71 9.26
N GLY A 7 -6.81 -12.78 8.63
CA GLY A 7 -7.56 -11.75 9.35
C GLY A 7 -7.83 -10.49 8.55
N ASP A 8 -8.56 -9.57 9.16
CA ASP A 8 -8.75 -8.22 8.65
C ASP A 8 -7.53 -7.36 8.94
N ILE A 9 -6.86 -6.88 7.89
CA ILE A 9 -5.70 -6.00 8.01
C ILE A 9 -6.02 -4.69 8.73
N LEU A 10 -7.28 -4.24 8.72
CA LEU A 10 -7.69 -3.04 9.46
C LEU A 10 -7.71 -3.26 10.98
N GLN A 11 -7.64 -4.52 11.44
CA GLN A 11 -7.48 -4.90 12.85
C GLN A 11 -6.02 -5.27 13.20
N ALA A 12 -5.08 -5.07 12.27
CA ALA A 12 -3.68 -5.38 12.47
C ALA A 12 -3.08 -4.61 13.65
N THR A 13 -2.13 -5.22 14.37
CA THR A 13 -1.44 -4.57 15.50
C THR A 13 -0.17 -3.86 15.07
N GLU A 14 0.31 -4.10 13.85
CA GLU A 14 1.51 -3.48 13.29
C GLU A 14 1.35 -1.96 13.14
N SER A 15 2.43 -1.22 13.30
CA SER A 15 2.40 0.25 13.31
C SER A 15 1.98 0.86 11.98
N ILE A 16 2.38 0.26 10.85
CA ILE A 16 2.09 0.79 9.51
C ILE A 16 1.30 -0.22 8.68
N ILE A 17 0.11 0.18 8.23
CA ILE A 17 -0.66 -0.56 7.22
C ILE A 17 -0.35 0.05 5.84
N GLY A 18 0.38 -0.67 5.01
CA GLY A 18 0.65 -0.29 3.62
C GLY A 18 -0.37 -0.85 2.66
N HIS A 19 -0.78 -0.04 1.69
CA HIS A 19 -1.61 -0.50 0.57
C HIS A 19 -1.28 0.23 -0.72
N GLN A 20 -1.54 -0.41 -1.85
CA GLN A 20 -1.35 0.21 -3.16
C GLN A 20 -2.50 1.19 -3.46
N VAL A 21 -2.16 2.40 -3.90
CA VAL A 21 -3.10 3.41 -4.40
C VAL A 21 -2.81 3.79 -5.85
N ASN A 22 -3.79 4.42 -6.48
CA ASN A 22 -3.60 5.07 -7.77
C ASN A 22 -3.18 6.53 -7.67
N CYS A 23 -2.66 7.06 -8.78
CA CYS A 23 -2.18 8.43 -8.87
C CYS A 23 -3.29 9.43 -9.26
N GLN A 24 -4.54 8.98 -9.40
CA GLN A 24 -5.69 9.80 -9.84
C GLN A 24 -6.50 10.37 -8.67
N GLY A 25 -6.10 10.11 -7.42
CA GLY A 25 -6.85 10.57 -6.25
C GLY A 25 -8.23 9.89 -6.12
N VAL A 26 -8.34 8.61 -6.49
CA VAL A 26 -9.61 7.87 -6.43
C VAL A 26 -9.52 6.67 -5.49
N MET A 27 -10.45 6.62 -4.53
CA MET A 27 -10.45 5.63 -3.44
C MET A 27 -11.86 5.06 -3.27
N GLY A 28 -12.29 4.23 -4.24
CA GLY A 28 -13.70 3.86 -4.42
C GLY A 28 -14.02 2.36 -4.32
N ALA A 29 -13.02 1.48 -4.22
CA ALA A 29 -13.23 0.04 -4.14
C ALA A 29 -12.13 -0.66 -3.32
N GLY A 30 -12.37 -1.93 -2.97
CA GLY A 30 -11.43 -2.78 -2.24
C GLY A 30 -11.03 -2.22 -0.88
N LEU A 31 -9.83 -2.58 -0.43
CA LEU A 31 -9.24 -2.11 0.83
C LEU A 31 -9.18 -0.58 0.91
N ALA A 32 -8.87 0.09 -0.19
CA ALA A 32 -8.78 1.54 -0.23
C ALA A 32 -10.11 2.22 0.16
N LYS A 33 -11.26 1.67 -0.29
CA LYS A 33 -12.58 2.16 0.15
C LYS A 33 -12.81 1.95 1.64
N GLN A 34 -12.40 0.80 2.18
CA GLN A 34 -12.56 0.49 3.60
C GLN A 34 -11.70 1.43 4.46
N ILE A 35 -10.44 1.66 4.05
CA ILE A 35 -9.53 2.65 4.66
C ILE A 35 -10.16 4.04 4.63
N ARG A 36 -10.76 4.47 3.52
CA ARG A 36 -11.46 5.77 3.43
C ARG A 36 -12.60 5.89 4.43
N VAL A 37 -13.38 4.82 4.60
CA VAL A 37 -14.54 4.81 5.53
C VAL A 37 -14.05 4.84 6.98
N MET A 38 -13.05 4.03 7.31
CA MET A 38 -12.52 3.91 8.68
C MET A 38 -11.67 5.12 9.08
N TYR A 39 -10.86 5.64 8.16
CA TYR A 39 -9.93 6.75 8.37
C TYR A 39 -10.13 7.86 7.32
N PRO A 40 -11.17 8.71 7.45
CA PRO A 40 -11.45 9.77 6.47
C PRO A 40 -10.27 10.74 6.23
N ILE A 41 -9.43 10.95 7.26
CA ILE A 41 -8.21 11.77 7.16
C ILE A 41 -7.23 11.24 6.10
N VAL A 42 -7.16 9.91 5.91
CA VAL A 42 -6.29 9.30 4.90
C VAL A 42 -6.75 9.68 3.50
N PHE A 43 -8.06 9.63 3.25
CA PHE A 43 -8.60 10.02 1.95
C PHE A 43 -8.40 11.51 1.68
N ASN A 44 -8.61 12.37 2.68
CA ASN A 44 -8.39 13.81 2.53
C ASN A 44 -6.93 14.13 2.22
N GLY A 45 -5.99 13.54 2.97
CA GLY A 45 -4.55 13.70 2.74
C GLY A 45 -4.11 13.15 1.38
N TYR A 46 -4.59 11.96 1.01
CA TYR A 46 -4.34 11.34 -0.29
C TYR A 46 -4.87 12.20 -1.45
N LYS A 47 -6.12 12.68 -1.34
CA LYS A 47 -6.74 13.49 -2.39
C LYS A 47 -6.01 14.82 -2.56
N ASN A 48 -5.66 15.48 -1.47
CA ASN A 48 -4.86 16.70 -1.51
C ASN A 48 -3.48 16.46 -2.15
N TYR A 49 -2.81 15.35 -1.80
CA TYR A 49 -1.52 14.99 -2.38
C TYR A 49 -1.58 14.80 -3.90
N CYS A 50 -2.64 14.12 -4.37
CA CYS A 50 -2.85 13.89 -5.80
C CYS A 50 -3.22 15.19 -6.56
N ASN A 51 -4.04 16.05 -5.97
CA ASN A 51 -4.54 17.25 -6.65
C ASN A 51 -3.45 18.31 -6.89
N ASN A 52 -2.38 18.31 -6.10
CA ASN A 52 -1.31 19.32 -6.17
C ASN A 52 -0.08 18.86 -6.95
N ARG A 53 -0.14 17.71 -7.61
CA ARG A 53 1.02 17.07 -8.27
C ARG A 53 0.61 16.40 -9.57
N HIS A 54 1.53 16.28 -10.51
CA HIS A 54 1.25 15.54 -11.73
C HIS A 54 1.21 14.04 -11.45
N PRO A 55 0.23 13.27 -11.94
CA PRO A 55 0.07 11.86 -11.58
C PRO A 55 1.29 10.97 -11.82
N TYR A 56 2.08 11.25 -12.86
CA TYR A 56 3.29 10.48 -13.14
C TYR A 56 4.39 10.72 -12.09
N ASP A 57 4.44 11.89 -11.45
CA ASP A 57 5.45 12.20 -10.43
C ASP A 57 5.19 11.45 -9.12
N LEU A 58 3.98 10.90 -8.96
CA LEU A 58 3.59 10.15 -7.78
C LEU A 58 4.07 8.69 -7.85
N LEU A 59 4.40 8.17 -9.03
CA LEU A 59 4.77 6.75 -9.20
C LEU A 59 6.03 6.40 -8.37
N GLY A 60 5.86 5.41 -7.50
CA GLY A 60 6.84 4.91 -6.57
C GLY A 60 7.00 5.75 -5.30
N GLU A 61 6.22 6.81 -5.11
CA GLU A 61 6.18 7.54 -3.86
C GLU A 61 5.35 6.82 -2.80
N VAL A 62 5.58 7.19 -1.53
CA VAL A 62 4.76 6.78 -0.40
C VAL A 62 4.35 8.00 0.40
N GLN A 63 3.06 8.13 0.65
CA GLN A 63 2.54 9.09 1.60
C GLN A 63 2.14 8.36 2.88
N LEU A 64 2.79 8.70 4.00
CA LEU A 64 2.47 8.20 5.31
C LEU A 64 1.51 9.16 6.03
N ILE A 65 0.38 8.66 6.50
CA ILE A 65 -0.62 9.45 7.25
C ILE A 65 -0.85 8.79 8.60
N GLN A 66 -0.62 9.55 9.68
CA GLN A 66 -0.91 9.09 11.03
C GLN A 66 -2.43 9.11 11.27
N VAL A 67 -2.97 8.00 11.80
CA VAL A 67 -4.42 7.84 12.07
C VAL A 67 -4.75 7.68 13.55
N SER A 68 -3.77 7.29 14.37
CA SER A 68 -3.86 7.32 15.83
C SER A 68 -2.45 7.32 16.45
N ASN A 69 -2.36 7.22 17.79
CA ASN A 69 -1.06 7.07 18.44
C ASN A 69 -0.37 5.81 17.90
N GLU A 70 0.85 5.96 17.39
CA GLU A 70 1.67 4.88 16.82
C GLU A 70 1.12 4.13 15.58
N LYS A 71 -0.02 4.57 15.01
CA LYS A 71 -0.65 3.91 13.84
C LYS A 71 -0.65 4.80 12.61
N TYR A 72 -0.22 4.23 11.48
CA TYR A 72 -0.09 4.93 10.22
C TYR A 72 -0.68 4.13 9.05
N ILE A 73 -1.21 4.84 8.05
CA ILE A 73 -1.53 4.29 6.74
C ILE A 73 -0.50 4.79 5.73
N ALA A 74 0.11 3.87 5.00
CA ALA A 74 1.03 4.18 3.90
C ALA A 74 0.32 3.98 2.55
N ASN A 75 0.06 5.09 1.86
CA ASN A 75 -0.42 5.09 0.48
C ASN A 75 0.78 4.87 -0.46
N ILE A 76 0.92 3.67 -1.01
CA ILE A 76 2.00 3.31 -1.93
C ILE A 76 1.52 3.54 -3.37
N PHE A 77 2.06 4.56 -4.03
CA PHE A 77 1.60 4.97 -5.36
C PHE A 77 2.26 4.10 -6.44
N ALA A 78 1.61 3.00 -6.81
CA ALA A 78 2.13 2.06 -7.82
C ALA A 78 1.10 1.76 -8.92
N GLN A 79 0.20 2.70 -9.16
CA GLN A 79 -0.87 2.53 -10.13
C GLN A 79 -1.16 3.88 -10.78
N LEU A 80 -0.77 4.09 -12.03
CA LEU A 80 -0.96 5.40 -12.66
C LEU A 80 -2.45 5.72 -12.83
N ASN A 81 -3.19 4.80 -13.44
CA ASN A 81 -4.63 4.89 -13.70
C ASN A 81 -5.39 3.87 -12.86
N TYR A 82 -6.73 3.85 -12.91
CA TYR A 82 -7.54 2.83 -12.25
C TYR A 82 -8.72 2.39 -13.12
N GLY A 83 -9.31 1.24 -12.81
CA GLY A 83 -10.50 0.80 -13.51
C GLY A 83 -10.93 -0.62 -13.15
N ARG A 84 -11.88 -1.13 -13.94
CA ARG A 84 -12.41 -2.50 -13.85
C ARG A 84 -12.15 -3.31 -15.11
N LYS A 85 -11.38 -2.77 -16.06
CA LYS A 85 -10.99 -3.50 -17.27
C LYS A 85 -9.97 -4.58 -16.89
N LYS A 86 -9.90 -5.67 -17.65
CA LYS A 86 -8.84 -6.67 -17.54
C LYS A 86 -7.53 -6.11 -18.10
N LEU A 87 -6.91 -5.21 -17.34
CA LEU A 87 -5.60 -4.62 -17.61
C LEU A 87 -4.75 -4.72 -16.34
N ILE A 88 -3.43 -4.74 -16.53
CA ILE A 88 -2.49 -4.58 -15.42
C ILE A 88 -2.34 -3.08 -15.20
N TYR A 89 -2.86 -2.60 -14.08
CA TYR A 89 -2.70 -1.23 -13.62
C TYR A 89 -1.52 -1.08 -12.67
N THR A 90 -1.12 -2.15 -11.97
CA THR A 90 0.05 -2.15 -11.11
C THR A 90 1.31 -1.96 -11.94
N ASP A 91 2.06 -0.94 -11.59
CA ASP A 91 3.43 -0.73 -12.04
C ASP A 91 4.37 -1.40 -11.03
N TYR A 92 4.97 -2.53 -11.43
CA TYR A 92 5.77 -3.36 -10.52
C TYR A 92 7.03 -2.65 -10.02
N GLU A 93 7.67 -1.84 -10.87
CA GLU A 93 8.85 -1.06 -10.50
C GLU A 93 8.50 -0.03 -9.43
N SER A 94 7.41 0.70 -9.63
CA SER A 94 6.88 1.67 -8.66
C SER A 94 6.46 1.00 -7.36
N LEU A 95 5.85 -0.20 -7.42
CA LEU A 95 5.48 -0.94 -6.21
C LEU A 95 6.73 -1.35 -5.42
N SER A 96 7.75 -1.87 -6.09
CA SER A 96 9.03 -2.24 -5.46
C SER A 96 9.73 -1.02 -4.84
N LYS A 97 9.81 0.09 -5.60
CA LYS A 97 10.39 1.36 -5.13
C LYS A 97 9.67 1.89 -3.89
N GLY A 98 8.33 1.90 -3.92
CA GLY A 98 7.51 2.34 -2.81
C GLY A 98 7.65 1.45 -1.57
N MET A 99 7.70 0.12 -1.74
CA MET A 99 7.92 -0.80 -0.62
C MET A 99 9.32 -0.65 0.00
N ASN A 100 10.37 -0.44 -0.82
CA ASN A 100 11.72 -0.15 -0.31
C ASN A 100 11.73 1.13 0.52
N TYR A 101 11.14 2.21 0.01
CA TYR A 101 11.07 3.47 0.73
C TYR A 101 10.26 3.34 2.03
N LEU A 102 9.15 2.59 2.02
CA LEU A 102 8.38 2.28 3.21
C LEU A 102 9.22 1.50 4.25
N LYS A 103 9.99 0.50 3.81
CA LYS A 103 10.90 -0.26 4.68
C LYS A 103 11.94 0.64 5.34
N ASP A 104 12.54 1.56 4.58
CA ASP A 104 13.55 2.48 5.11
C ASP A 104 12.96 3.43 6.15
N LEU A 105 11.75 3.97 5.90
CA LEU A 105 11.03 4.76 6.90
C LEU A 105 10.72 3.95 8.15
N ALA A 106 10.19 2.74 7.99
CA ALA A 106 9.85 1.86 9.10
C ALA A 106 11.06 1.51 9.96
N ARG A 107 12.20 1.17 9.33
CA ARG A 107 13.46 0.93 10.01
C ARG A 107 13.96 2.17 10.76
N LYS A 108 13.91 3.34 10.13
CA LYS A 108 14.35 4.62 10.74
C LYS A 108 13.56 4.96 12.00
N TYR A 109 12.27 4.64 12.04
CA TYR A 109 11.37 5.00 13.14
C TYR A 109 10.97 3.82 14.02
N ASP A 110 11.61 2.66 13.85
CA ASP A 110 11.36 1.41 14.58
C ASP A 110 9.87 1.01 14.56
N LYS A 111 9.30 0.84 13.36
CA LYS A 111 7.86 0.56 13.14
C LYS A 111 7.63 -0.75 12.40
N SER A 112 6.76 -1.60 12.92
CA SER A 112 6.34 -2.81 12.19
C SER A 112 5.46 -2.48 10.97
N ILE A 113 5.58 -3.29 9.91
CA ILE A 113 4.81 -3.13 8.66
C ILE A 113 3.88 -4.32 8.45
N THR A 114 2.65 -4.02 8.03
CA THR A 114 1.73 -4.98 7.45
C THR A 114 1.24 -4.57 6.06
N LEU A 115 1.07 -5.54 5.16
CA LEU A 115 0.53 -5.36 3.81
C LEU A 115 -0.60 -6.38 3.55
N PRO A 116 -1.58 -6.10 2.67
CA PRO A 116 -2.56 -7.10 2.32
C PRO A 116 -1.92 -8.19 1.45
N TYR A 117 -2.25 -9.44 1.73
CA TYR A 117 -2.00 -10.54 0.80
C TYR A 117 -2.73 -10.22 -0.52
N GLY A 118 -2.02 -10.31 -1.65
CA GLY A 118 -2.56 -9.88 -2.95
C GLY A 118 -2.49 -8.38 -3.21
N ILE A 119 -1.67 -7.61 -2.48
CA ILE A 119 -1.38 -6.20 -2.83
C ILE A 119 -1.08 -6.07 -4.33
N GLY A 120 -1.67 -5.08 -4.99
CA GLY A 120 -1.52 -4.86 -6.44
C GLY A 120 -2.16 -5.90 -7.37
N CYS A 121 -2.69 -7.02 -6.88
CA CYS A 121 -3.13 -8.11 -7.76
C CYS A 121 -4.62 -8.04 -8.10
N GLY A 122 -5.49 -7.76 -7.13
CA GLY A 122 -6.95 -7.82 -7.28
C GLY A 122 -7.52 -6.88 -8.36
N LEU A 123 -7.99 -5.69 -7.96
CA LEU A 123 -8.56 -4.73 -8.92
C LEU A 123 -7.51 -4.09 -9.84
N ALA A 124 -6.23 -4.14 -9.43
CA ALA A 124 -5.13 -3.58 -10.19
C ALA A 124 -4.51 -4.59 -11.18
N GLY A 125 -4.93 -5.86 -11.16
CA GLY A 125 -4.59 -6.84 -12.19
C GLY A 125 -3.16 -7.37 -12.19
N GLY A 126 -2.36 -7.08 -11.16
CA GLY A 126 -1.02 -7.63 -11.02
C GLY A 126 -1.01 -9.16 -10.82
N ASP A 127 0.14 -9.77 -11.12
CA ASP A 127 0.42 -11.18 -10.89
C ASP A 127 1.02 -11.38 -9.51
N TRP A 128 0.38 -12.22 -8.69
CA TRP A 128 0.83 -12.48 -7.33
C TRP A 128 2.22 -13.11 -7.25
N ASN A 129 2.61 -13.95 -8.22
CA ASN A 129 3.95 -14.54 -8.21
C ASN A 129 5.03 -13.46 -8.39
N VAL A 130 4.76 -12.46 -9.23
CA VAL A 130 5.66 -11.33 -9.43
C VAL A 130 5.69 -10.45 -8.18
N VAL A 131 4.52 -10.05 -7.67
CA VAL A 131 4.43 -9.20 -6.47
C VAL A 131 5.04 -9.88 -5.24
N HIS A 132 4.77 -11.16 -5.03
CA HIS A 132 5.32 -11.91 -3.90
C HIS A 132 6.84 -11.98 -3.96
N LYS A 133 7.42 -12.19 -5.15
CA LYS A 133 8.89 -12.13 -5.33
C LYS A 133 9.44 -10.75 -4.99
N LEU A 134 8.80 -9.67 -5.42
CA LEU A 134 9.20 -8.31 -5.04
C LEU A 134 9.14 -8.10 -3.52
N ILE A 135 8.09 -8.58 -2.85
CA ILE A 135 7.99 -8.50 -1.38
C ILE A 135 9.15 -9.28 -0.72
N GLN A 136 9.48 -10.47 -1.23
CA GLN A 136 10.61 -11.26 -0.72
C GLN A 136 11.94 -10.53 -0.85
N GLU A 137 12.20 -9.91 -2.00
CA GLU A 137 13.41 -9.13 -2.26
C GLU A 137 13.47 -7.87 -1.39
N VAL A 138 12.37 -7.10 -1.33
CA VAL A 138 12.35 -5.86 -0.55
C VAL A 138 12.50 -6.13 0.95
N PHE A 139 11.80 -7.14 1.47
CA PHE A 139 11.74 -7.44 2.91
C PHE A 139 12.61 -8.65 3.30
N GLU A 140 13.71 -8.88 2.60
CA GLU A 140 14.67 -9.93 2.96
C GLU A 140 15.28 -9.66 4.35
N ASP A 141 15.58 -8.40 4.64
CA ASP A 141 16.31 -7.91 5.81
C ASP A 141 15.40 -7.14 6.81
N TYR A 142 14.08 -7.23 6.64
CA TYR A 142 13.10 -6.60 7.52
C TYR A 142 11.84 -7.48 7.62
N GLU A 143 11.19 -7.51 8.79
CA GLU A 143 9.96 -8.29 8.93
C GLU A 143 8.77 -7.56 8.30
N VAL A 144 7.93 -8.30 7.57
CA VAL A 144 6.63 -7.82 7.07
C VAL A 144 5.56 -8.88 7.29
N THR A 145 4.42 -8.46 7.80
CA THR A 145 3.24 -9.32 7.91
C THR A 145 2.32 -9.14 6.71
N LEU A 146 1.91 -10.23 6.07
CA LEU A 146 0.90 -10.24 5.02
C LEU A 146 -0.43 -10.75 5.58
N TYR A 147 -1.46 -9.90 5.55
CA TYR A 147 -2.80 -10.26 6.00
C TYR A 147 -3.62 -10.82 4.86
N LYS A 148 -4.02 -12.09 4.97
CA LYS A 148 -4.91 -12.77 4.05
C LYS A 148 -6.34 -12.72 4.60
N PHE A 149 -7.20 -11.94 3.92
CA PHE A 149 -8.61 -11.85 4.26
C PHE A 149 -9.33 -13.18 3.97
N LYS A 150 -10.23 -13.59 4.85
CA LYS A 150 -11.10 -14.77 4.68
C LYS A 150 -12.38 -14.42 3.95
#